data_AF-A0A0M3HS15-F1
#
_entry.id   AF-A0A0M3HS15-F1
#
_cell.length_a   1.000
_cell.length_b   1.000
_cell.length_c   1.000
_cell.angle_alpha   90.00
_cell.angle_beta   90.00
_cell.angle_gamma   90.00
#
_symmetry.space_group_name_H-M   'P 1'
#
loop_
_entity.id
_entity.type
_entity.pdbx_description
1 polymer ?
#
loop_
_entity_poly.entity_id
_entity_poly.type
_entity_poly.pdbx_seq_one_letter_code
_entity_poly.pdbx_strand_id
1 'polypeptide(L)'
;MSLIASTSCFFFESSSNTKSLAVKGSGPDPPEQLGTAVTDSEGKFRISGAISSEIPIDARGLRKATVKIPDDYVTNGRVSLKTFDMRSVLLLLAVVIASTVAIREQAVHVKGRLLCGTSPARNVKVKLWDEDDGPDPDDVLDEGTTDSNGGFELEGSTRELTTIDPVFKIYHDCDDGIRPGQRKVKLRIPSQYISAGSHSRKIFDFGVLNLETIFPGEERDLL
;
A
#
# COMPACT_ATOMS: atom_id res chain seq x y z
N MET A 1 -30.61 -22.40 40.14
CA MET A 1 -31.87 -21.92 40.74
C MET A 1 -32.08 -20.48 40.31
N SER A 2 -33.15 -20.26 39.56
CA SER A 2 -33.71 -18.95 39.19
C SER A 2 -34.02 -18.10 40.42
N LEU A 3 -33.98 -16.77 40.32
CA LEU A 3 -35.18 -15.98 40.04
C LEU A 3 -34.87 -14.50 39.81
N ILE A 4 -35.60 -14.00 38.82
CA ILE A 4 -35.64 -12.65 38.28
C ILE A 4 -36.45 -11.75 39.23
N ALA A 5 -35.99 -10.52 39.43
CA ALA A 5 -36.87 -9.35 39.59
C ALA A 5 -36.22 -8.23 38.76
N SER A 6 -36.37 -8.25 37.44
CA SER A 6 -37.41 -7.50 36.74
C SER A 6 -37.77 -6.19 37.47
N THR A 7 -37.03 -5.14 37.15
CA THR A 7 -37.68 -3.85 36.99
C THR A 7 -37.12 -3.25 35.71
N SER A 8 -37.87 -3.48 34.64
CA SER A 8 -37.58 -3.10 33.28
C SER A 8 -37.20 -1.62 33.20
N CYS A 9 -35.94 -1.33 32.93
CA CYS A 9 -35.60 -0.05 32.32
C CYS A 9 -36.00 -0.14 30.85
N PHE A 10 -37.24 0.26 30.55
CA PHE A 10 -37.63 0.53 29.18
C PHE A 10 -36.91 1.80 28.74
N PHE A 11 -35.98 1.65 27.79
CA PHE A 11 -35.55 2.79 26.99
C PHE A 11 -36.70 3.11 26.04
N PHE A 12 -37.43 4.19 26.31
CA PHE A 12 -38.31 4.78 25.31
C PHE A 12 -37.45 5.65 24.38
N GLU A 13 -37.42 5.27 23.11
CA GLU A 13 -36.92 6.12 22.04
C GLU A 13 -37.96 7.24 21.81
N SER A 14 -37.53 8.50 21.91
CA SER A 14 -38.37 9.65 21.62
C SER A 14 -37.58 10.76 20.93
N SER A 15 -38.24 11.36 19.96
CA SER A 15 -37.76 12.22 18.87
C SER A 15 -37.34 13.65 19.27
N SER A 16 -36.71 13.85 20.42
CA SER A 16 -36.21 15.18 20.81
C SER A 16 -35.05 15.08 21.79
N ASN A 17 -34.12 16.03 21.75
CA ASN A 17 -32.84 16.12 22.49
C ASN A 17 -32.96 16.10 24.04
N THR A 18 -33.61 15.09 24.63
CA THR A 18 -33.72 14.89 26.07
C THR A 18 -33.88 13.39 26.36
N LYS A 19 -32.93 12.76 27.05
CA LYS A 19 -33.11 11.41 27.62
C LYS A 19 -33.45 11.55 29.10
N SER A 20 -34.57 10.96 29.50
CA SER A 20 -35.03 10.94 30.90
C SER A 20 -34.86 9.52 31.47
N LEU A 21 -34.22 9.39 32.62
CA LEU A 21 -34.17 8.14 33.40
C LEU A 21 -35.17 8.25 34.55
N ALA A 22 -36.04 7.26 34.73
CA ALA A 22 -37.04 7.25 35.80
C ALA A 22 -36.74 6.16 36.82
N VAL A 23 -36.78 6.50 38.11
CA VAL A 23 -36.60 5.56 39.24
C VAL A 23 -37.75 5.80 40.23
N LYS A 24 -38.26 4.75 40.90
CA LYS A 24 -39.48 4.79 41.71
C LYS A 24 -39.22 5.37 43.12
N GLY A 25 -40.10 6.21 43.69
CA GLY A 25 -39.99 6.59 45.12
C GLY A 25 -40.93 7.68 45.68
N SER A 26 -41.21 7.61 46.99
CA SER A 26 -42.07 8.33 47.97
C SER A 26 -42.15 9.87 48.23
N GLY A 27 -43.25 10.63 48.07
CA GLY A 27 -43.64 11.80 48.92
C GLY A 27 -43.20 13.27 48.57
N PRO A 28 -43.94 14.33 49.02
CA PRO A 28 -44.16 15.59 48.29
C PRO A 28 -43.50 16.87 48.86
N ASP A 29 -42.56 17.54 48.14
CA ASP A 29 -42.01 18.92 48.27
C ASP A 29 -40.95 19.22 47.15
N PRO A 30 -40.55 20.49 46.84
CA PRO A 30 -39.91 20.91 45.56
C PRO A 30 -38.41 20.50 45.38
N PRO A 31 -37.83 20.52 44.15
CA PRO A 31 -36.60 19.77 43.83
C PRO A 31 -35.28 20.49 44.17
N GLU A 32 -34.40 19.81 44.92
CA GLU A 32 -32.97 20.13 45.13
C GLU A 32 -32.06 19.19 44.28
N GLN A 33 -30.85 19.62 43.90
CA GLN A 33 -29.99 18.93 42.90
C GLN A 33 -29.48 17.54 43.35
N LEU A 34 -29.69 16.51 42.52
CA LEU A 34 -29.28 15.11 42.77
C LEU A 34 -28.02 14.70 42.00
N GLY A 35 -26.87 14.98 42.61
CA GLY A 35 -25.61 14.28 42.36
C GLY A 35 -24.86 14.63 41.07
N THR A 36 -23.59 14.21 41.04
CA THR A 36 -22.66 14.48 39.94
C THR A 36 -22.44 13.21 39.14
N ALA A 37 -22.59 13.30 37.82
CA ALA A 37 -22.25 12.20 36.94
C ALA A 37 -20.74 12.18 36.69
N VAL A 38 -20.11 10.99 36.78
CA VAL A 38 -18.69 10.82 36.49
C VAL A 38 -18.56 9.84 35.33
N THR A 39 -17.74 10.22 34.35
CA THR A 39 -17.40 9.37 33.20
C THR A 39 -16.18 8.54 33.56
N ASP A 40 -16.25 7.23 33.37
CA ASP A 40 -15.06 6.39 33.51
C ASP A 40 -14.13 6.52 32.28
N SER A 41 -12.94 5.94 32.37
CA SER A 41 -11.92 5.97 31.31
C SER A 41 -12.36 5.29 30.00
N GLU A 42 -13.51 4.62 29.99
CA GLU A 42 -14.11 3.98 28.82
C GLU A 42 -15.33 4.77 28.28
N GLY A 43 -15.64 5.94 28.86
CA GLY A 43 -16.71 6.81 28.39
C GLY A 43 -18.11 6.40 28.86
N LYS A 44 -18.23 5.50 29.84
CA LYS A 44 -19.52 5.04 30.37
C LYS A 44 -19.95 5.92 31.56
N PHE A 45 -21.21 6.37 31.54
CA PHE A 45 -21.76 7.19 32.62
C PHE A 45 -22.09 6.34 33.85
N ARG A 46 -21.53 6.73 35.00
CA ARG A 46 -21.90 6.19 36.32
C ARG A 46 -22.35 7.34 37.22
N ILE A 47 -23.46 7.14 37.93
CA ILE A 47 -23.95 8.09 38.94
C ILE A 47 -23.48 7.58 40.30
N SER A 48 -22.67 8.38 41.00
CA SER A 48 -22.15 8.04 42.33
C SER A 48 -22.53 9.14 43.30
N GLY A 49 -23.32 8.82 44.32
CA GLY A 49 -23.74 9.76 45.37
C GLY A 49 -24.78 9.14 46.30
N ALA A 50 -24.71 9.49 47.59
CA ALA A 50 -25.66 9.02 48.59
C ALA A 50 -27.05 9.62 48.33
N ILE A 51 -28.05 8.75 48.24
CA ILE A 51 -29.46 9.11 48.12
C ILE A 51 -29.90 9.70 49.47
N SER A 52 -29.89 11.03 49.60
CA SER A 52 -30.59 11.68 50.70
C SER A 52 -32.09 11.63 50.45
N SER A 53 -32.82 11.22 51.47
CA SER A 53 -34.26 11.03 51.48
C SER A 53 -34.98 12.37 51.35
N GLU A 54 -35.69 12.58 50.24
CA GLU A 54 -37.06 13.16 50.12
C GLU A 54 -37.26 13.82 48.73
N ILE A 55 -38.08 13.22 47.85
CA ILE A 55 -38.42 13.74 46.50
C ILE A 55 -39.84 13.26 46.08
N PRO A 56 -40.67 14.06 45.36
CA PRO A 56 -42.06 13.71 45.01
C PRO A 56 -42.24 12.78 43.84
N ILE A 57 -43.40 12.13 43.89
CA ILE A 57 -43.89 11.12 42.95
C ILE A 57 -45.14 11.59 42.24
N ASP A 58 -45.25 11.24 40.96
CA ASP A 58 -46.50 11.37 40.21
C ASP A 58 -47.53 10.30 40.62
N ALA A 59 -48.78 10.42 40.13
CA ALA A 59 -49.90 9.51 40.45
C ALA A 59 -49.69 8.03 40.04
N ARG A 60 -48.57 7.67 39.39
CA ARG A 60 -48.17 6.31 39.02
C ARG A 60 -46.93 5.82 39.78
N GLY A 61 -46.39 6.62 40.69
CA GLY A 61 -45.31 6.22 41.60
C GLY A 61 -43.90 6.34 41.02
N LEU A 62 -43.68 7.03 39.89
CA LEU A 62 -42.32 7.27 39.34
C LEU A 62 -41.74 8.62 39.77
N ARG A 63 -40.46 8.65 40.20
CA ARG A 63 -39.67 9.89 40.34
C ARG A 63 -38.97 10.20 39.03
N LYS A 64 -39.01 11.48 38.64
CA LYS A 64 -38.34 11.99 37.44
C LYS A 64 -37.19 12.89 37.89
N ALA A 65 -35.96 12.38 37.87
CA ALA A 65 -34.78 13.20 38.05
C ALA A 65 -34.36 13.75 36.69
N THR A 66 -34.10 15.06 36.62
CA THR A 66 -33.58 15.70 35.41
C THR A 66 -32.12 16.02 35.63
N VAL A 67 -31.23 15.26 34.99
CA VAL A 67 -29.80 15.58 35.00
C VAL A 67 -29.58 16.62 33.91
N LYS A 68 -29.14 17.83 34.28
CA LYS A 68 -28.62 18.80 33.32
C LYS A 68 -27.22 18.35 32.92
N ILE A 69 -27.08 17.93 31.67
CA ILE A 69 -25.78 17.69 31.07
C ILE A 69 -25.29 19.05 30.58
N PRO A 70 -24.08 19.51 30.98
CA PRO A 70 -23.48 20.73 30.44
C PRO A 70 -23.41 20.67 28.91
N ASP A 71 -23.69 21.78 28.22
CA ASP A 71 -23.81 21.81 26.75
C ASP A 71 -22.53 21.34 26.02
N ASP A 72 -21.39 21.45 26.68
CA ASP A 72 -20.07 20.98 26.28
C ASP A 72 -19.95 19.44 26.20
N TYR A 73 -20.84 18.69 26.86
CA TYR A 73 -20.91 17.22 26.78
C TYR A 73 -21.99 16.72 25.82
N VAL A 74 -22.85 17.59 25.31
CA VAL A 74 -23.86 17.24 24.28
C VAL A 74 -23.26 17.51 22.91
N THR A 75 -22.40 16.62 22.44
CA THR A 75 -22.01 16.65 21.02
C THR A 75 -23.22 16.18 20.21
N ASN A 76 -23.95 17.11 19.58
CA ASN A 76 -24.88 16.78 18.49
C ASN A 76 -24.15 15.80 17.58
N GLY A 77 -24.66 14.58 17.43
CA GLY A 77 -24.01 13.43 16.79
C GLY A 77 -23.56 13.64 15.34
N ARG A 78 -22.61 14.55 15.13
CA ARG A 78 -21.70 14.64 14.02
C ARG A 78 -20.35 14.51 14.65
N VAL A 79 -19.77 13.32 14.52
CA VAL A 79 -18.33 13.21 14.43
C VAL A 79 -17.91 14.28 13.43
N SER A 80 -17.25 15.33 13.91
CA SER A 80 -16.68 16.34 13.03
C SER A 80 -15.56 15.61 12.30
N LEU A 81 -15.89 15.00 11.17
CA LEU A 81 -14.90 14.67 10.16
C LEU A 81 -14.20 16.00 9.94
N LYS A 82 -12.94 16.13 10.40
CA LYS A 82 -12.10 17.28 10.05
C LYS A 82 -12.29 17.46 8.56
N THR A 83 -13.01 18.50 8.17
CA THR A 83 -13.18 18.86 6.76
C THR A 83 -11.77 19.10 6.28
N PHE A 84 -11.19 18.14 5.55
CA PHE A 84 -9.90 18.35 4.92
C PHE A 84 -10.03 19.65 4.13
N ASP A 85 -9.19 20.64 4.46
CA ASP A 85 -9.24 21.93 3.78
C ASP A 85 -9.23 21.65 2.27
N MET A 86 -10.25 22.14 1.55
CA MET A 86 -10.42 21.90 0.13
C MET A 86 -9.16 22.31 -0.65
N ARG A 87 -8.38 23.28 -0.13
CA ARG A 87 -7.06 23.63 -0.66
C ARG A 87 -6.03 22.54 -0.42
N SER A 88 -5.96 21.95 0.77
CA SER A 88 -5.08 20.81 1.08
C SER A 88 -5.45 19.57 0.26
N VAL A 89 -6.75 19.31 0.04
CA VAL A 89 -7.21 18.23 -0.84
C VAL A 89 -6.81 18.49 -2.28
N LEU A 90 -6.98 19.72 -2.77
CA LEU A 90 -6.59 20.11 -4.13
C LEU A 90 -5.07 20.04 -4.33
N LEU A 91 -4.28 20.45 -3.33
CA LEU A 91 -2.83 20.37 -3.34
C LEU A 91 -2.35 18.91 -3.33
N LEU A 92 -2.92 18.05 -2.49
CA LEU A 92 -2.62 16.62 -2.49
C LEU A 92 -2.99 15.97 -3.82
N LEU A 93 -4.16 16.31 -4.38
CA LEU A 93 -4.58 15.82 -5.69
C LEU A 93 -3.64 16.29 -6.80
N ALA A 94 -3.21 17.55 -6.77
CA ALA A 94 -2.24 18.09 -7.73
C ALA A 94 -0.87 17.41 -7.62
N VAL A 95 -0.40 17.11 -6.40
CA VAL A 95 0.85 16.35 -6.17
C VAL A 95 0.72 14.92 -6.70
N VAL A 96 -0.40 14.24 -6.45
CA VAL A 96 -0.65 12.89 -6.95
C VAL A 96 -0.70 12.88 -8.49
N ILE A 97 -1.43 13.82 -9.10
CA ILE A 97 -1.48 13.95 -10.57
C ILE A 97 -0.10 14.30 -11.15
N ALA A 98 0.70 15.14 -10.49
CA ALA A 98 2.06 15.45 -10.95
C ALA A 98 2.97 14.22 -10.88
N SER A 99 2.84 13.39 -9.83
CA SER A 99 3.64 12.17 -9.69
C SER A 99 3.36 11.11 -10.75
N THR A 100 2.12 11.00 -11.26
CA THR A 100 1.79 10.03 -12.31
C THR A 100 2.30 10.43 -13.70
N VAL A 101 2.57 11.73 -13.93
CA VAL A 101 3.16 12.23 -15.19
C VAL A 101 4.68 12.08 -15.22
N ALA A 102 5.32 11.91 -14.06
CA ALA A 102 6.76 11.79 -13.95
C ALA A 102 7.28 10.40 -14.37
N ILE A 103 6.46 9.36 -14.26
CA ILE A 103 6.82 8.00 -14.66
C ILE A 103 6.82 7.92 -16.19
N ARG A 104 7.98 7.68 -16.77
CA ARG A 104 8.17 7.61 -18.22
C ARG A 104 8.39 6.17 -18.63
N GLU A 105 7.72 5.78 -19.70
CA GLU A 105 7.98 4.50 -20.34
C GLU A 105 9.20 4.62 -21.25
N GLN A 106 10.12 3.68 -21.15
CA GLN A 106 11.38 3.63 -21.88
C GLN A 106 11.61 2.24 -22.41
N ALA A 107 12.19 2.14 -23.61
CA ALA A 107 12.40 0.89 -24.32
C ALA A 107 13.81 0.79 -24.89
N VAL A 108 14.30 -0.45 -24.97
CA VAL A 108 15.59 -0.81 -25.56
C VAL A 108 15.41 -2.07 -26.42
N HIS A 109 16.11 -2.12 -27.55
CA HIS A 109 16.08 -3.23 -28.48
C HIS A 109 17.51 -3.59 -28.87
N VAL A 110 17.88 -4.86 -28.69
CA VAL A 110 19.20 -5.39 -29.02
C VAL A 110 19.13 -6.58 -29.95
N LYS A 111 20.15 -6.77 -30.76
CA LYS A 111 20.33 -7.98 -31.56
C LYS A 111 21.80 -8.34 -31.72
N GLY A 112 22.04 -9.54 -32.23
CA GLY A 112 23.38 -9.98 -32.59
C GLY A 112 23.44 -11.47 -32.86
N ARG A 113 24.66 -12.01 -32.87
CA ARG A 113 24.93 -13.43 -33.05
C ARG A 113 26.05 -13.91 -32.15
N LEU A 114 25.85 -15.05 -31.51
CA LEU A 114 26.81 -15.69 -30.63
C LEU A 114 27.45 -16.89 -31.32
N LEU A 115 28.77 -17.02 -31.16
CA LEU A 115 29.57 -18.16 -31.59
C LEU A 115 30.20 -18.84 -30.39
N CYS A 116 30.45 -20.14 -30.51
CA CYS A 116 31.34 -20.90 -29.66
C CYS A 116 32.42 -21.50 -30.57
N GLY A 117 33.54 -20.78 -30.67
CA GLY A 117 34.56 -21.05 -31.67
C GLY A 117 34.06 -20.80 -33.07
N THR A 118 34.24 -21.80 -33.92
CA THR A 118 33.83 -21.71 -35.33
C THR A 118 32.35 -22.01 -35.54
N SER A 119 31.65 -22.51 -34.52
CA SER A 119 30.26 -22.93 -34.61
C SER A 119 29.31 -21.87 -34.00
N PRO A 120 28.08 -21.74 -34.52
CA PRO A 120 27.06 -20.95 -33.86
C PRO A 120 26.75 -21.46 -32.45
N ALA A 121 26.68 -20.56 -31.47
CA ALA A 121 26.27 -20.92 -30.11
C ALA A 121 24.73 -20.96 -30.06
N ARG A 122 24.17 -22.17 -30.18
CA ARG A 122 22.71 -22.41 -30.25
C ARG A 122 22.12 -22.62 -28.87
N ASN A 123 20.84 -22.25 -28.69
CA ASN A 123 20.10 -22.44 -27.44
C ASN A 123 20.79 -21.80 -26.22
N VAL A 124 21.55 -20.73 -26.43
CA VAL A 124 22.18 -19.95 -25.36
C VAL A 124 21.13 -19.02 -24.78
N LYS A 125 20.96 -19.05 -23.46
CA LYS A 125 20.00 -18.18 -22.78
C LYS A 125 20.53 -16.75 -22.74
N VAL A 126 19.71 -15.82 -23.16
CA VAL A 126 20.02 -14.39 -23.19
C VAL A 126 18.91 -13.61 -22.50
N LYS A 127 19.27 -12.54 -21.79
CA LYS A 127 18.33 -11.70 -21.07
C LYS A 127 18.68 -10.23 -21.23
N LEU A 128 17.66 -9.41 -21.32
CA LEU A 128 17.74 -7.97 -21.24
C LEU A 128 17.21 -7.55 -19.86
N TRP A 129 18.03 -6.81 -19.12
CA TRP A 129 17.73 -6.37 -17.76
C TRP A 129 17.81 -4.87 -17.65
N ASP A 130 17.03 -4.31 -16.74
CA ASP A 130 17.38 -3.08 -16.03
C ASP A 130 18.23 -3.45 -14.81
N GLU A 131 19.43 -2.89 -14.69
CA GLU A 131 20.21 -2.94 -13.45
C GLU A 131 20.32 -1.53 -12.89
N ASP A 132 19.44 -1.20 -11.94
CA ASP A 132 19.37 0.13 -11.35
C ASP A 132 20.36 0.27 -10.18
N ASP A 133 21.15 1.34 -10.19
CA ASP A 133 21.95 1.74 -9.01
C ASP A 133 21.09 2.51 -7.96
N GLY A 134 19.78 2.63 -8.21
CA GLY A 134 18.82 3.48 -7.50
C GLY A 134 17.87 2.76 -6.53
N PRO A 135 16.72 3.39 -6.16
CA PRO A 135 15.72 2.79 -5.28
C PRO A 135 14.82 1.76 -6.00
N ASP A 136 14.92 1.68 -7.32
CA ASP A 136 14.08 0.83 -8.16
C ASP A 136 14.70 -0.59 -8.22
N PRO A 137 13.88 -1.65 -8.18
CA PRO A 137 14.37 -3.03 -8.19
C PRO A 137 14.79 -3.47 -9.61
N ASP A 138 15.91 -4.18 -9.72
CA ASP A 138 16.36 -4.79 -10.98
C ASP A 138 15.26 -5.65 -11.63
N ASP A 139 14.88 -5.28 -12.86
CA ASP A 139 13.79 -5.91 -13.59
C ASP A 139 14.27 -6.61 -14.89
N VAL A 140 13.65 -7.76 -15.20
CA VAL A 140 13.85 -8.42 -16.50
C VAL A 140 12.96 -7.71 -17.53
N LEU A 141 13.58 -7.11 -18.54
CA LEU A 141 12.87 -6.43 -19.63
C LEU A 141 12.41 -7.40 -20.70
N ASP A 142 13.27 -8.35 -21.08
CA ASP A 142 12.97 -9.41 -22.06
C ASP A 142 13.93 -10.59 -21.89
N GLU A 143 13.53 -11.79 -22.32
CA GLU A 143 14.37 -12.98 -22.29
C GLU A 143 14.14 -13.89 -23.50
N GLY A 144 15.21 -14.56 -23.93
CA GLY A 144 15.15 -15.45 -25.08
C GLY A 144 16.28 -16.46 -25.12
N THR A 145 16.32 -17.18 -26.23
CA THR A 145 17.40 -18.13 -26.52
C THR A 145 17.90 -17.92 -27.95
N THR A 146 19.19 -18.12 -28.17
CA THR A 146 19.75 -18.02 -29.51
C THR A 146 19.22 -19.11 -30.43
N ASP A 147 19.01 -18.75 -31.70
CA ASP A 147 18.51 -19.67 -32.72
C ASP A 147 19.58 -20.66 -33.23
N SER A 148 19.22 -21.45 -34.25
CA SER A 148 20.14 -22.40 -34.89
C SER A 148 21.37 -21.76 -35.57
N ASN A 149 21.33 -20.48 -35.86
CA ASN A 149 22.44 -19.68 -36.39
C ASN A 149 23.16 -18.88 -35.30
N GLY A 150 22.80 -19.08 -34.03
CA GLY A 150 23.33 -18.34 -32.88
C GLY A 150 22.79 -16.92 -32.80
N GLY A 151 21.81 -16.55 -33.63
CA GLY A 151 21.19 -15.22 -33.65
C GLY A 151 20.26 -15.00 -32.47
N PHE A 152 20.19 -13.76 -32.00
CA PHE A 152 19.21 -13.30 -31.02
C PHE A 152 18.72 -11.90 -31.36
N GLU A 153 17.52 -11.58 -30.92
CA GLU A 153 16.89 -10.26 -31.00
C GLU A 153 15.93 -10.16 -29.80
N LEU A 154 16.11 -9.15 -28.96
CA LEU A 154 15.32 -8.89 -27.75
C LEU A 154 14.87 -7.43 -27.74
N GLU A 155 13.63 -7.19 -27.31
CA GLU A 155 13.08 -5.85 -27.11
C GLU A 155 12.23 -5.82 -25.85
N GLY A 156 12.54 -4.89 -24.96
CA GLY A 156 11.81 -4.73 -23.71
C GLY A 156 11.64 -3.27 -23.35
N SER A 157 10.65 -3.01 -22.49
CA SER A 157 10.34 -1.66 -22.00
C SER A 157 9.84 -1.70 -20.56
N THR A 158 10.16 -0.68 -19.78
CA THR A 158 9.66 -0.50 -18.42
C THR A 158 9.27 0.96 -18.16
N ARG A 159 8.56 1.18 -17.04
CA ARG A 159 8.07 2.49 -16.60
C ARG A 159 8.82 2.92 -15.36
N GLU A 160 9.68 3.93 -15.51
CA GLU A 160 10.56 4.40 -14.45
C GLU A 160 10.57 5.92 -14.32
N LEU A 161 10.99 6.40 -13.14
CA LEU A 161 11.20 7.82 -12.89
C LEU A 161 12.54 8.29 -13.46
N THR A 162 13.57 7.44 -13.39
CA THR A 162 14.92 7.67 -13.90
C THR A 162 15.09 7.12 -15.32
N THR A 163 16.28 7.30 -15.90
CA THR A 163 16.62 6.65 -17.16
C THR A 163 17.02 5.22 -16.86
N ILE A 164 16.47 4.26 -17.61
CA ILE A 164 16.81 2.83 -17.48
C ILE A 164 18.32 2.61 -17.71
N ASP A 165 18.88 1.61 -17.05
CA ASP A 165 20.27 1.18 -17.13
C ASP A 165 20.38 -0.23 -17.76
N PRO A 166 20.14 -0.35 -19.09
CA PRO A 166 19.94 -1.63 -19.73
C PRO A 166 21.23 -2.46 -19.83
N VAL A 167 21.16 -3.72 -19.40
CA VAL A 167 22.24 -4.71 -19.42
C VAL A 167 21.80 -5.96 -20.18
N PHE A 168 22.59 -6.33 -21.19
CA PHE A 168 22.44 -7.61 -21.89
C PHE A 168 23.27 -8.69 -21.19
N LYS A 169 22.61 -9.77 -20.77
CA LYS A 169 23.22 -10.90 -20.06
C LYS A 169 23.18 -12.16 -20.90
N ILE A 170 24.30 -12.87 -20.98
CA ILE A 170 24.46 -14.11 -21.74
C ILE A 170 24.84 -15.22 -20.77
N TYR A 171 24.11 -16.33 -20.79
CA TYR A 171 24.34 -17.49 -19.93
C TYR A 171 24.72 -18.69 -20.79
N HIS A 172 25.96 -19.15 -20.70
CA HIS A 172 26.51 -20.14 -21.63
C HIS A 172 27.49 -21.12 -20.98
N ASP A 173 27.68 -22.26 -21.64
CA ASP A 173 28.64 -23.31 -21.25
C ASP A 173 29.75 -23.50 -22.30
N CYS A 174 29.91 -22.53 -23.20
CA CYS A 174 30.98 -22.56 -24.20
C CYS A 174 32.36 -22.65 -23.53
N ASP A 175 33.15 -23.65 -23.95
CA ASP A 175 34.46 -24.01 -23.38
C ASP A 175 34.47 -24.14 -21.84
N ASP A 176 33.34 -24.55 -21.23
CA ASP A 176 33.21 -24.58 -19.76
C ASP A 176 33.43 -25.96 -19.13
N GLY A 177 33.45 -27.02 -19.94
CA GLY A 177 33.56 -28.41 -19.47
C GLY A 177 32.37 -28.84 -18.61
N ILE A 178 32.61 -29.67 -17.59
CA ILE A 178 31.58 -30.10 -16.63
C ILE A 178 31.78 -29.31 -15.34
N ARG A 179 31.18 -28.12 -15.27
CA ARG A 179 31.18 -27.27 -14.09
C ARG A 179 29.73 -26.97 -13.67
N PRO A 180 29.44 -26.85 -12.37
CA PRO A 180 28.11 -26.48 -11.92
C PRO A 180 27.80 -25.04 -12.33
N GLY A 181 26.55 -24.78 -12.72
CA GLY A 181 26.11 -23.47 -13.19
C GLY A 181 26.67 -23.08 -14.56
N GLN A 182 26.33 -21.87 -15.02
CA GLN A 182 26.71 -21.37 -16.34
C GLN A 182 27.64 -20.16 -16.25
N ARG A 183 28.51 -19.95 -17.23
CA ARG A 183 29.25 -18.70 -17.40
C ARG A 183 28.27 -17.57 -17.73
N LYS A 184 28.43 -16.42 -17.09
CA LYS A 184 27.51 -15.27 -17.21
C LYS A 184 28.28 -14.01 -17.62
N VAL A 185 28.06 -13.58 -18.86
CA VAL A 185 28.60 -12.32 -19.40
C VAL A 185 27.56 -11.22 -19.21
N LYS A 186 28.00 -10.03 -18.78
CA LYS A 186 27.17 -8.82 -18.67
C LYS A 186 27.73 -7.72 -19.57
N LEU A 187 26.91 -7.20 -20.48
CA LEU A 187 27.27 -6.13 -21.40
C LEU A 187 26.29 -4.96 -21.26
N ARG A 188 26.79 -3.81 -20.80
CA ARG A 188 25.97 -2.58 -20.72
C ARG A 188 25.65 -2.04 -22.11
N ILE A 189 24.41 -1.63 -22.30
CA ILE A 189 23.94 -1.01 -23.55
C ILE A 189 24.05 0.51 -23.39
N PRO A 190 24.66 1.23 -24.34
CA PRO A 190 24.80 2.68 -24.22
C PRO A 190 23.45 3.40 -24.20
N SER A 191 23.29 4.38 -23.31
CA SER A 191 22.03 5.11 -23.08
C SER A 191 21.45 5.80 -24.33
N GLN A 192 22.27 6.10 -25.34
CA GLN A 192 21.83 6.65 -26.62
C GLN A 192 20.91 5.72 -27.45
N TYR A 193 20.83 4.44 -27.08
CA TYR A 193 19.92 3.44 -27.68
C TYR A 193 18.58 3.32 -26.94
N ILE A 194 18.44 3.95 -25.77
CA ILE A 194 17.18 4.03 -25.04
C ILE A 194 16.23 4.96 -25.79
N SER A 195 14.98 4.54 -25.94
CA SER A 195 13.91 5.30 -26.57
C SER A 195 12.78 5.56 -25.59
N ALA A 196 12.13 6.71 -25.69
CA ALA A 196 10.89 6.97 -24.96
C ALA A 196 9.72 6.21 -25.61
N GLY A 197 8.82 5.68 -24.78
CA GLY A 197 7.66 4.87 -25.16
C GLY A 197 7.88 3.37 -24.96
N SER A 198 6.89 2.58 -25.33
CA SER A 198 6.87 1.12 -25.18
C SER A 198 7.68 0.36 -26.25
N HIS A 199 8.22 1.06 -27.25
CA HIS A 199 8.97 0.47 -28.35
C HIS A 199 10.24 1.25 -28.63
N SER A 200 11.32 0.53 -28.95
CA SER A 200 12.58 1.15 -29.29
C SER A 200 12.56 1.68 -30.73
N ARG A 201 13.10 2.89 -30.91
CA ARG A 201 13.31 3.49 -32.24
C ARG A 201 14.67 3.16 -32.83
N LYS A 202 15.56 2.55 -32.03
CA LYS A 202 16.93 2.20 -32.40
C LYS A 202 17.24 0.79 -31.93
N ILE A 203 17.97 0.07 -32.77
CA ILE A 203 18.43 -1.28 -32.43
C ILE A 203 19.94 -1.19 -32.17
N PHE A 204 20.37 -1.67 -31.00
CA PHE A 204 21.79 -1.85 -30.72
C PHE A 204 22.23 -3.23 -31.21
N ASP A 205 23.13 -3.25 -32.20
CA ASP A 205 23.65 -4.48 -32.79
C ASP A 205 25.00 -4.82 -32.15
N PHE A 206 25.04 -5.91 -31.38
CA PHE A 206 26.28 -6.44 -30.80
C PHE A 206 27.21 -7.07 -31.85
N GLY A 207 26.75 -7.25 -33.08
CA GLY A 207 27.46 -7.93 -34.14
C GLY A 207 27.63 -9.41 -33.82
N VAL A 208 28.85 -9.92 -34.01
CA VAL A 208 29.19 -11.33 -33.76
C VAL A 208 30.14 -11.42 -32.58
N LEU A 209 29.72 -12.11 -31.52
CA LEU A 209 30.52 -12.34 -30.31
C LEU A 209 30.90 -13.81 -30.20
N ASN A 210 32.19 -14.11 -30.05
CA ASN A 210 32.66 -15.47 -29.76
C ASN A 210 32.82 -15.65 -28.25
N LEU A 211 32.11 -16.63 -27.68
CA LEU A 211 32.03 -16.94 -26.26
C LEU A 211 33.19 -17.82 -25.74
N GLU A 212 34.11 -18.25 -26.60
CA GLU A 212 35.34 -18.94 -26.17
C GLU A 212 36.25 -18.02 -25.35
N THR A 213 36.24 -16.72 -25.64
CA THR A 213 37.04 -15.77 -24.87
C THR A 213 36.46 -15.59 -23.46
N ILE A 214 37.30 -15.09 -22.56
CA ILE A 214 36.87 -14.71 -21.21
C ILE A 214 36.57 -13.21 -21.22
N PHE A 215 35.35 -12.84 -20.88
CA PHE A 215 34.96 -11.44 -20.81
C PHE A 215 35.42 -10.82 -19.47
N PRO A 216 35.89 -9.56 -19.45
CA PRO A 216 36.19 -8.87 -18.21
C PRO A 216 34.96 -8.81 -17.30
N GLY A 217 35.10 -9.20 -16.04
CA GLY A 217 33.99 -9.20 -15.08
C GLY A 217 32.96 -10.30 -15.31
N GLU A 218 33.28 -11.32 -16.12
CA GLU A 218 32.42 -12.49 -16.28
C GLU A 218 32.23 -13.24 -14.95
N GLU A 219 30.98 -13.57 -14.67
CA GLU A 219 30.55 -14.22 -13.44
C GLU A 219 30.14 -15.68 -13.73
N ARG A 220 29.76 -16.42 -12.68
CA ARG A 220 29.12 -17.73 -12.81
C ARG A 220 27.76 -17.72 -12.12
N ASP A 221 26.75 -18.19 -12.83
CA ASP A 221 25.39 -18.33 -12.33
C ASP A 221 25.18 -19.75 -11.79
N LEU A 222 25.14 -19.91 -10.47
CA LEU A 222 24.91 -21.20 -9.80
C LEU A 222 23.40 -21.37 -9.58
N LEU A 223 22.86 -22.51 -10.04
CA LEU A 223 21.45 -22.90 -9.82
C LEU A 223 21.16 -23.21 -8.35
#